data_AF-G7EI30-F1
#
_entry.id   AF-G7EI30-F1
#
_cell.length_a   1.000
_cell.length_b   1.000
_cell.length_c   1.000
_cell.angle_alpha   90.00
_cell.angle_beta   90.00
_cell.angle_gamma   90.00
#
_symmetry.space_group_name_H-M   'P 1'
#
loop_
_entity.id
_entity.type
_entity.pdbx_description
1 polymer ?
#
loop_
_entity_poly.entity_id
_entity_poly.type
_entity_poly.pdbx_seq_one_letter_code
_entity_poly.pdbx_strand_id
1 'polypeptide(L)'
;MTTQAQLGDKTFTLERFPLDQKNRSLQAWDSADEYLINYVNEHHPDCRSLLILNDSFGALACYFNKLTVCSVNDSYISHQAAAYNLQENKLPTAEFTQLDSLSALPEDVDLVLIKIPRNVGFLQFQLSELSEVLAPGTPVIAAGKTKEIHNSTIKSFEQFIGETTTSLAVKKSRLILSTAKGGYKAADFPVTWELEGTEFNITNHANVFSRDSLDIGARFFFNYLPETPKAKSIIDLGCGNGVVGLMTLARCPNSSVTFVDESYMAVESARLNVEINLGDKFDNCEFIENDCLTGFERDSVDMVLCNPPFHQAQAVTDHIAWQMFKQAKDTLKEGGELRIIGNRHLDYHDKLNRMFGNCKLLGSNKKFVVLSATKNSGML
;
A
#
# COMPACT_ATOMS: atom_id res chain seq x y z
N MET A 1 -3.53 -22.64 -5.06
CA MET A 1 -2.31 -22.17 -4.38
C MET A 1 -2.02 -23.15 -3.26
N THR A 2 -0.79 -23.24 -2.78
CA THR A 2 -0.55 -23.93 -1.51
C THR A 2 -0.97 -22.97 -0.40
N THR A 3 -2.07 -23.28 0.27
CA THR A 3 -2.62 -22.47 1.37
C THR A 3 -2.28 -23.09 2.72
N GLN A 4 -1.88 -24.37 2.74
CA GLN A 4 -1.33 -25.02 3.92
C GLN A 4 0.14 -24.61 4.12
N ALA A 5 0.38 -23.80 5.14
CA ALA A 5 1.69 -23.34 5.57
C ALA A 5 2.20 -24.18 6.74
N GLN A 6 3.37 -24.80 6.59
CA GLN A 6 4.10 -25.39 7.72
C GLN A 6 5.07 -24.34 8.25
N LEU A 7 4.72 -23.70 9.36
CA LEU A 7 5.53 -22.67 10.01
C LEU A 7 6.02 -23.23 11.34
N GLY A 8 7.34 -23.43 11.47
CA GLY A 8 7.91 -24.14 12.60
C GLY A 8 7.27 -25.52 12.81
N ASP A 9 6.78 -25.75 14.02
CA ASP A 9 6.08 -26.96 14.48
C ASP A 9 4.57 -26.98 14.19
N LYS A 10 4.02 -25.90 13.61
CA LYS A 10 2.57 -25.71 13.43
C LYS A 10 2.18 -25.67 11.95
N THR A 11 0.95 -26.06 11.67
CA THR A 11 0.33 -25.94 10.34
C THR A 11 -0.78 -24.91 10.38
N PHE A 12 -0.82 -24.01 9.40
CA PHE A 12 -1.86 -22.98 9.24
C PHE A 12 -2.43 -23.01 7.82
N THR A 13 -3.69 -22.62 7.70
CA THR A 13 -4.28 -22.26 6.41
C THR A 13 -4.09 -20.77 6.19
N LEU A 14 -3.16 -20.37 5.34
CA LEU A 14 -2.87 -18.97 5.02
C LEU A 14 -3.22 -18.66 3.56
N GLU A 15 -4.15 -17.73 3.38
CA GLU A 15 -4.59 -17.22 2.09
C GLU A 15 -3.95 -15.87 1.78
N ARG A 16 -3.74 -15.62 0.48
CA ARG A 16 -3.39 -14.28 0.00
C ARG A 16 -4.67 -13.45 -0.14
N PHE A 17 -4.54 -12.14 -0.02
CA PHE A 17 -5.63 -11.21 -0.26
C PHE A 17 -5.34 -10.31 -1.48
N PRO A 18 -6.36 -9.96 -2.27
CA PRO A 18 -7.73 -10.50 -2.26
C PRO A 18 -7.79 -11.99 -2.59
N LEU A 19 -8.78 -12.70 -2.01
CA LEU A 19 -8.90 -14.17 -2.05
C LEU A 19 -9.07 -14.73 -3.48
N ASP A 20 -9.55 -13.92 -4.41
CA ASP A 20 -9.82 -14.31 -5.80
C ASP A 20 -8.59 -14.21 -6.72
N GLN A 21 -7.44 -13.77 -6.21
CA GLN A 21 -6.17 -13.83 -6.94
C GLN A 21 -5.93 -15.29 -7.40
N LYS A 22 -5.57 -15.50 -8.67
CA LYS A 22 -5.37 -16.86 -9.25
C LYS A 22 -3.91 -17.24 -9.51
N ASN A 23 -2.95 -16.51 -8.95
CA ASN A 23 -1.53 -16.80 -9.20
C ASN A 23 -0.99 -17.95 -8.32
N ARG A 24 -0.85 -19.14 -8.91
CA ARG A 24 -0.41 -20.36 -8.21
C ARG A 24 1.02 -20.32 -7.68
N SER A 25 1.89 -19.41 -8.14
CA SER A 25 3.28 -19.31 -7.69
C SER A 25 3.49 -18.40 -6.49
N LEU A 26 2.45 -17.66 -6.07
CA LEU A 26 2.50 -16.78 -4.91
C LEU A 26 1.86 -17.47 -3.71
N GLN A 27 2.43 -17.22 -2.53
CA GLN A 27 1.97 -17.74 -1.24
C GLN A 27 1.74 -16.57 -0.27
N ALA A 28 1.04 -16.85 0.83
CA ALA A 28 0.76 -15.88 1.89
C ALA A 28 1.93 -15.70 2.88
N TRP A 29 2.96 -16.54 2.79
CA TRP A 29 4.18 -16.44 3.55
C TRP A 29 5.37 -16.72 2.65
N ASP A 30 6.57 -16.46 3.14
CA ASP A 30 7.80 -16.83 2.48
C ASP A 30 8.90 -17.28 3.44
N SER A 31 10.06 -17.63 2.87
CA SER A 31 11.22 -18.07 3.65
C SER A 31 11.76 -17.04 4.65
N ALA A 32 11.42 -15.76 4.55
CA ALA A 32 11.79 -14.78 5.57
C ALA A 32 10.85 -14.87 6.78
N ASP A 33 9.57 -15.19 6.59
CA ASP A 33 8.65 -15.47 7.72
C ASP A 33 9.13 -16.70 8.50
N GLU A 34 9.41 -17.79 7.77
CA GLU A 34 9.93 -19.03 8.37
C GLU A 34 11.23 -18.79 9.14
N TYR A 35 12.11 -17.92 8.64
CA TYR A 35 13.39 -17.65 9.29
C TYR A 35 13.21 -16.84 10.57
N LEU A 36 12.36 -15.80 10.56
CA LEU A 36 12.02 -15.06 11.77
C LEU A 36 11.45 -15.99 12.85
N ILE A 37 10.48 -16.83 12.47
CA ILE A 37 9.83 -17.78 13.39
C ILE A 37 10.85 -18.69 14.08
N ASN A 38 11.70 -19.34 13.28
CA ASN A 38 12.70 -20.27 13.82
C ASN A 38 13.71 -19.56 14.73
N TYR A 39 14.17 -18.37 14.33
CA TYR A 39 15.15 -17.62 15.10
C TYR A 39 14.59 -17.16 16.44
N VAL A 40 13.35 -16.63 16.46
CA VAL A 40 12.69 -16.17 17.70
C VAL A 40 12.44 -17.32 18.66
N ASN A 41 11.97 -18.47 18.18
CA ASN A 41 11.77 -19.64 19.04
C ASN A 41 13.06 -20.14 19.69
N GLU A 42 14.19 -20.03 18.99
CA GLU A 42 15.49 -20.48 19.48
C GLU A 42 16.16 -19.48 20.43
N HIS A 43 16.07 -18.17 20.13
CA HIS A 43 16.86 -17.14 20.80
C HIS A 43 16.05 -16.26 21.77
N HIS A 44 14.72 -16.23 21.64
CA HIS A 44 13.82 -15.39 22.43
C HIS A 44 12.62 -16.19 23.01
N PRO A 45 12.85 -17.33 23.69
CA PRO A 45 11.76 -18.20 24.18
C PRO A 45 10.90 -17.55 25.27
N ASP A 46 11.44 -16.56 25.97
CA ASP A 46 10.76 -15.85 27.07
C ASP A 46 9.98 -14.59 26.61
N CYS A 47 9.98 -14.30 25.30
CA CYS A 47 9.25 -13.17 24.72
C CYS A 47 7.73 -13.29 24.97
N ARG A 48 7.10 -12.21 25.43
CA ARG A 48 5.68 -12.11 25.75
C ARG A 48 4.94 -11.12 24.87
N SER A 49 5.62 -10.06 24.41
CA SER A 49 5.06 -9.04 23.52
C SER A 49 5.90 -8.82 22.26
N LEU A 50 5.24 -8.71 21.11
CA LEU A 50 5.85 -8.48 19.80
C LEU A 50 5.26 -7.27 19.10
N LEU A 51 6.15 -6.46 18.51
CA LEU A 51 5.79 -5.51 17.46
C LEU A 51 6.22 -6.06 16.10
N ILE A 52 5.29 -6.24 15.17
CA ILE A 52 5.55 -6.84 13.86
C ILE A 52 5.26 -5.83 12.77
N LEU A 53 6.28 -5.42 12.04
CA LEU A 53 6.18 -4.48 10.92
C LEU A 53 6.14 -5.24 9.59
N ASN A 54 5.19 -4.85 8.74
CA ASN A 54 5.06 -5.29 7.35
C ASN A 54 4.72 -6.79 7.18
N ASP A 55 3.99 -7.38 8.12
CA ASP A 55 3.44 -8.74 7.96
C ASP A 55 2.31 -8.73 6.92
N SER A 56 2.65 -9.10 5.68
CA SER A 56 1.81 -8.85 4.51
C SER A 56 0.50 -9.63 4.49
N PHE A 57 0.45 -10.80 5.14
CA PHE A 57 -0.75 -11.64 5.18
C PHE A 57 -1.02 -12.23 6.57
N GLY A 58 -0.39 -11.69 7.61
CA GLY A 58 -0.58 -12.17 8.98
C GLY A 58 0.10 -13.50 9.30
N ALA A 59 1.13 -13.91 8.56
CA ALA A 59 1.78 -15.20 8.78
C ALA A 59 2.51 -15.24 10.14
N LEU A 60 3.18 -14.15 10.51
CA LEU A 60 3.86 -14.02 11.80
C LEU A 60 2.83 -13.83 12.91
N ALA A 61 1.81 -13.00 12.69
CA ALA A 61 0.71 -12.82 13.64
C ALA A 61 -0.02 -14.14 13.95
N CYS A 62 -0.29 -14.96 12.94
CA CYS A 62 -0.87 -16.29 13.12
C CYS A 62 0.06 -17.22 13.91
N TYR A 63 1.37 -17.22 13.64
CA TYR A 63 2.30 -18.11 14.35
C TYR A 63 2.44 -17.74 15.84
N PHE A 64 2.55 -16.44 16.13
CA PHE A 64 2.77 -15.88 17.46
C PHE A 64 1.49 -15.51 18.22
N ASN A 65 0.32 -16.04 17.83
CA ASN A 65 -1.00 -15.76 18.43
C ASN A 65 -1.16 -16.01 19.94
N LYS A 66 -0.14 -16.59 20.60
CA LYS A 66 -0.11 -16.79 22.06
C LYS A 66 0.60 -15.65 22.82
N LEU A 67 1.22 -14.72 22.10
CA LEU A 67 1.87 -13.53 22.61
C LEU A 67 0.92 -12.34 22.47
N THR A 68 1.21 -11.25 23.17
CA THR A 68 0.60 -9.94 22.85
C THR A 68 1.27 -9.41 21.59
N VAL A 69 0.53 -9.32 20.49
CA VAL A 69 1.05 -8.97 19.17
C VAL A 69 0.44 -7.68 18.68
N CYS A 70 1.28 -6.69 18.42
CA CYS A 70 0.92 -5.49 17.67
C CYS A 70 1.48 -5.61 16.26
N SER A 71 0.65 -5.55 15.22
CA SER A 71 1.08 -5.58 13.83
C SER A 71 0.85 -4.24 13.15
N VAL A 72 1.91 -3.68 12.57
CA VAL A 72 1.90 -2.40 11.87
C VAL A 72 2.06 -2.65 10.37
N ASN A 73 1.16 -2.10 9.57
CA ASN A 73 1.21 -2.20 8.10
C ASN A 73 0.72 -0.91 7.46
N ASP A 74 1.34 -0.53 6.34
CA ASP A 74 0.86 0.57 5.50
C ASP A 74 -0.24 0.14 4.51
N SER A 75 -0.73 -1.10 4.58
CA SER A 75 -1.66 -1.65 3.58
C SER A 75 -2.95 -2.13 4.22
N TYR A 76 -4.06 -1.58 3.76
CA TYR A 76 -5.41 -2.07 4.07
C TYR A 76 -5.56 -3.55 3.69
N ILE A 77 -5.00 -3.96 2.54
CA ILE A 77 -5.00 -5.37 2.10
C ILE A 77 -4.29 -6.27 3.10
N SER A 78 -3.14 -5.86 3.64
CA SER A 78 -2.45 -6.62 4.69
C SER A 78 -3.29 -6.75 5.95
N HIS A 79 -4.02 -5.69 6.33
CA HIS A 79 -4.92 -5.72 7.49
C HIS A 79 -6.04 -6.75 7.30
N GLN A 80 -6.73 -6.69 6.15
CA GLN A 80 -7.79 -7.65 5.79
C GLN A 80 -7.26 -9.08 5.72
N ALA A 81 -6.06 -9.28 5.15
CA ALA A 81 -5.43 -10.59 5.05
C ALA A 81 -5.12 -11.20 6.42
N ALA A 82 -4.54 -10.41 7.33
CA ALA A 82 -4.22 -10.89 8.67
C ALA A 82 -5.48 -11.24 9.47
N ALA A 83 -6.51 -10.37 9.43
CA ALA A 83 -7.80 -10.64 10.07
C ALA A 83 -8.46 -11.92 9.53
N TYR A 84 -8.49 -12.08 8.21
CA TYR A 84 -9.02 -13.27 7.56
C TYR A 84 -8.26 -14.53 7.98
N ASN A 85 -6.93 -14.51 7.93
CA ASN A 85 -6.11 -15.69 8.25
C ASN A 85 -6.18 -16.07 9.74
N LEU A 86 -6.26 -15.10 10.65
CA LEU A 86 -6.50 -15.37 12.07
C LEU A 86 -7.86 -16.05 12.27
N GLN A 87 -8.91 -15.54 11.62
CA GLN A 87 -10.26 -16.11 11.68
C GLN A 87 -10.31 -17.52 11.09
N GLU A 88 -9.72 -17.74 9.91
CA GLU A 88 -9.70 -19.03 9.21
C GLU A 88 -9.02 -20.12 10.07
N ASN A 89 -7.98 -19.75 10.82
CA ASN A 89 -7.29 -20.64 11.74
C ASN A 89 -7.91 -20.69 13.16
N LYS A 90 -9.04 -20.00 13.38
CA LYS A 90 -9.76 -19.93 14.67
C LYS A 90 -8.85 -19.49 15.83
N LEU A 91 -7.95 -18.56 15.54
CA LEU A 91 -6.99 -18.06 16.51
C LEU A 91 -7.61 -16.93 17.35
N PRO A 92 -7.25 -16.83 18.64
CA PRO A 92 -7.73 -15.73 19.48
C PRO A 92 -7.16 -14.40 18.97
N THR A 93 -7.97 -13.35 19.02
CA THR A 93 -7.59 -11.99 18.61
C THR A 93 -7.62 -10.98 19.75
N ALA A 94 -7.87 -11.42 20.99
CA ALA A 94 -7.96 -10.54 22.16
C ALA A 94 -6.64 -9.80 22.46
N GLU A 95 -5.51 -10.46 22.16
CA GLU A 95 -4.15 -9.96 22.36
C GLU A 95 -3.49 -9.52 21.03
N PHE A 96 -4.31 -9.31 19.99
CA PHE A 96 -3.84 -8.90 18.67
C PHE A 96 -4.36 -7.51 18.32
N THR A 97 -3.44 -6.56 18.12
CA THR A 97 -3.74 -5.20 17.69
C THR A 97 -3.19 -4.97 16.29
N GLN A 98 -3.99 -4.36 15.42
CA GLN A 98 -3.55 -3.86 14.12
C GLN A 98 -3.44 -2.35 14.17
N LEU A 99 -2.30 -1.84 13.72
CA LEU A 99 -2.04 -0.42 13.54
C LEU A 99 -1.73 -0.14 12.08
N ASP A 100 -2.17 1.02 11.59
CA ASP A 100 -1.65 1.54 10.33
C ASP A 100 -0.22 2.08 10.52
N SER A 101 0.40 2.48 9.42
CA SER A 101 1.80 2.93 9.37
C SER A 101 2.04 4.32 9.97
N LEU A 102 1.00 5.06 10.34
CA LEU A 102 1.07 6.42 10.90
C LEU A 102 0.60 6.49 12.36
N SER A 103 0.05 5.39 12.86
CA SER A 103 -0.32 5.21 14.25
C SER A 103 0.89 5.25 15.17
N ALA A 104 0.71 5.80 16.38
CA ALA A 104 1.71 5.75 17.43
C ALA A 104 2.08 4.29 17.77
N LEU A 105 3.38 4.00 17.82
CA LEU A 105 3.90 2.67 18.13
C LEU A 105 3.83 2.39 19.63
N PRO A 106 3.65 1.12 20.06
CA PRO A 106 3.69 0.76 21.47
C PRO A 106 5.12 0.89 22.04
N GLU A 107 5.23 1.44 23.26
CA GLU A 107 6.51 1.63 23.96
C GLU A 107 7.00 0.34 24.66
N ASP A 108 6.07 -0.47 25.17
CA ASP A 108 6.37 -1.66 26.00
C ASP A 108 6.33 -2.96 25.18
N VAL A 109 7.35 -3.20 24.35
CA VAL A 109 7.51 -4.45 23.59
C VAL A 109 8.81 -5.17 23.89
N ASP A 110 8.76 -6.50 24.05
CA ASP A 110 9.96 -7.30 24.32
C ASP A 110 10.86 -7.45 23.09
N LEU A 111 10.27 -7.43 21.89
CA LEU A 111 10.96 -7.73 20.64
C LEU A 111 10.22 -7.13 19.43
N VAL A 112 10.99 -6.59 18.48
CA VAL A 112 10.48 -6.07 17.20
C VAL A 112 10.90 -6.97 16.05
N LEU A 113 9.92 -7.35 15.22
CA LEU A 113 10.13 -8.09 13.97
C LEU A 113 9.81 -7.19 12.77
N ILE A 114 10.70 -7.14 11.78
CA ILE A 114 10.49 -6.33 10.58
C ILE A 114 10.62 -7.21 9.34
N LYS A 115 9.57 -7.29 8.53
CA LYS A 115 9.71 -7.72 7.14
C LYS A 115 10.24 -6.53 6.35
N ILE A 116 11.44 -6.66 5.80
CA ILE A 116 12.14 -5.53 5.16
C ILE A 116 11.29 -5.05 3.96
N PRO A 117 10.81 -3.79 3.96
CA PRO A 117 10.03 -3.29 2.85
C PRO A 117 10.95 -3.05 1.65
N ARG A 118 10.35 -3.03 0.45
CA ARG A 118 11.11 -2.77 -0.79
C ARG A 118 11.63 -1.33 -0.89
N ASN A 119 10.96 -0.42 -0.19
CA ASN A 119 11.26 1.00 -0.18
C ASN A 119 12.14 1.35 1.02
N VAL A 120 13.39 1.72 0.76
CA VAL A 120 14.35 2.09 1.81
C VAL A 120 13.90 3.33 2.60
N GLY A 121 13.26 4.30 1.95
CA GLY A 121 12.71 5.48 2.65
C GLY A 121 11.64 5.10 3.67
N PHE A 122 10.76 4.15 3.31
CA PHE A 122 9.77 3.62 4.24
C PHE A 122 10.41 2.84 5.40
N LEU A 123 11.47 2.05 5.13
CA LEU A 123 12.24 1.43 6.21
C LEU A 123 12.87 2.49 7.14
N GLN A 124 13.45 3.56 6.60
CA GLN A 124 14.07 4.61 7.40
C GLN A 124 13.06 5.33 8.29
N PHE A 125 11.87 5.63 7.75
CA PHE A 125 10.75 6.14 8.56
C PHE A 125 10.41 5.18 9.70
N GLN A 126 10.17 3.90 9.40
CA GLN A 126 9.85 2.90 10.43
C GLN A 126 10.93 2.77 11.51
N LEU A 127 12.21 2.77 11.12
CA LEU A 127 13.31 2.70 12.08
C LEU A 127 13.45 3.99 12.90
N SER A 128 13.09 5.15 12.35
CA SER A 128 13.05 6.42 13.05
C SER A 128 11.98 6.43 14.15
N GLU A 129 10.75 6.03 13.84
CA GLU A 129 9.66 5.88 14.82
C GLU A 129 10.04 4.89 15.93
N LEU A 130 10.64 3.75 15.56
CA LEU A 130 11.15 2.77 16.53
C LEU A 130 12.27 3.36 17.42
N SER A 131 13.13 4.23 16.87
CA SER A 131 14.19 4.87 17.67
C SER A 131 13.66 5.82 18.73
N GLU A 132 12.44 6.34 18.55
CA GLU A 132 11.75 7.19 19.52
C GLU A 132 11.18 6.39 20.68
N VAL A 133 10.49 5.29 20.39
CA VAL A 133 9.66 4.57 21.38
C VAL A 133 10.39 3.41 22.06
N LEU A 134 11.41 2.81 21.44
CA LEU A 134 12.02 1.60 21.98
C LEU A 134 12.98 1.89 23.14
N ALA A 135 12.77 1.18 24.25
CA ALA A 135 13.70 1.17 25.37
C ALA A 135 15.10 0.67 24.93
N PRO A 136 16.20 1.24 25.46
CA PRO A 136 17.54 0.73 25.21
C PRO A 136 17.66 -0.76 25.57
N GLY A 137 18.25 -1.56 24.68
CA GLY A 137 18.38 -3.01 24.85
C GLY A 137 17.29 -3.83 24.16
N THR A 138 16.21 -3.21 23.66
CA THR A 138 15.15 -3.93 22.94
C THR A 138 15.70 -4.53 21.64
N PRO A 139 15.58 -5.85 21.41
CA PRO A 139 16.03 -6.47 20.17
C PRO A 139 15.14 -6.09 18.99
N VAL A 140 15.78 -5.85 17.83
CA VAL A 140 15.12 -5.59 16.55
C VAL A 140 15.66 -6.58 15.52
N ILE A 141 14.79 -7.43 15.01
CA ILE A 141 15.13 -8.50 14.06
C ILE A 141 14.39 -8.24 12.76
N ALA A 142 15.14 -8.04 11.68
CA ALA A 142 14.54 -7.85 10.36
C ALA A 142 14.89 -9.00 9.42
N ALA A 143 13.96 -9.36 8.53
CA ALA A 143 14.18 -10.39 7.53
C ALA A 143 13.72 -9.94 6.14
N GLY A 144 14.49 -10.33 5.14
CA GLY A 144 14.17 -10.10 3.72
C GLY A 144 14.90 -11.09 2.84
N LYS A 145 14.62 -11.08 1.53
CA LYS A 145 15.41 -11.88 0.59
C LYS A 145 16.83 -11.33 0.57
N THR A 146 17.83 -12.20 0.44
CA THR A 146 19.24 -11.79 0.42
C THR A 146 19.53 -10.73 -0.66
N LYS A 147 18.81 -10.77 -1.78
CA LYS A 147 18.92 -9.79 -2.87
C LYS A 147 18.33 -8.40 -2.55
N GLU A 148 17.51 -8.29 -1.52
CA GLU A 148 16.83 -7.05 -1.08
C GLU A 148 17.55 -6.41 0.11
N ILE A 149 18.49 -7.13 0.74
CA ILE A 149 19.32 -6.60 1.83
C ILE A 149 20.59 -6.01 1.22
N HIS A 150 20.60 -4.68 1.13
CA HIS A 150 21.72 -3.91 0.59
C HIS A 150 22.50 -3.21 1.71
N ASN A 151 23.66 -2.66 1.37
CA ASN A 151 24.44 -1.86 2.33
C ASN A 151 23.65 -0.66 2.88
N SER A 152 22.75 -0.07 2.09
CA SER A 152 21.85 0.99 2.56
C SER A 152 20.87 0.52 3.64
N THR A 153 20.38 -0.72 3.53
CA THR A 153 19.53 -1.35 4.55
C THR A 153 20.29 -1.43 5.86
N ILE A 154 21.49 -2.02 5.86
CA ILE A 154 22.33 -2.16 7.07
C ILE A 154 22.66 -0.79 7.68
N LYS A 155 23.09 0.18 6.86
CA LYS A 155 23.37 1.54 7.32
C LYS A 155 22.16 2.21 7.96
N SER A 156 20.95 1.91 7.51
CA SER A 156 19.73 2.44 8.13
C SER A 156 19.53 1.89 9.54
N PHE A 157 19.74 0.59 9.76
CA PHE A 157 19.71 0.01 11.11
C PHE A 157 20.81 0.61 12.01
N GLU A 158 22.03 0.75 11.50
CA GLU A 158 23.14 1.38 12.24
C GLU A 158 22.85 2.84 12.60
N GLN A 159 22.21 3.56 11.68
CA GLN A 159 21.84 4.95 11.87
C GLN A 159 20.75 5.10 12.93
N PHE A 160 19.64 4.37 12.83
CA PHE A 160 18.45 4.63 13.63
C PHE A 160 18.33 3.74 14.88
N ILE A 161 18.76 2.48 14.82
CA ILE A 161 18.55 1.51 15.91
C ILE A 161 19.82 1.30 16.72
N GLY A 162 20.88 0.75 16.10
CA GLY A 162 22.07 0.37 16.85
C GLY A 162 23.07 -0.48 16.11
N GLU A 163 24.00 -1.08 16.85
CA GLU A 163 24.97 -1.99 16.24
C GLU A 163 24.24 -3.11 15.52
N THR A 164 24.72 -3.46 14.33
CA THR A 164 23.99 -4.32 13.40
C THR A 164 24.88 -5.45 12.92
N THR A 165 24.37 -6.67 13.01
CA THR A 165 24.99 -7.87 12.43
C THR A 165 24.02 -8.55 11.48
N THR A 166 24.50 -9.54 10.72
CA THR A 166 23.65 -10.31 9.82
C THR A 166 23.85 -11.80 10.00
N SER A 167 22.79 -12.57 9.79
CA SER A 167 22.84 -14.03 9.85
C SER A 167 23.44 -14.64 8.56
N LEU A 168 23.73 -15.95 8.61
CA LEU A 168 23.88 -16.75 7.40
C LEU A 168 22.58 -16.74 6.58
N ALA A 169 22.71 -16.89 5.27
CA ALA A 169 21.56 -16.97 4.38
C ALA A 169 20.90 -18.36 4.48
N VAL A 170 19.57 -18.39 4.62
CA VAL A 170 18.76 -19.61 4.68
C VAL A 170 17.64 -19.48 3.65
N LYS A 171 17.52 -20.44 2.73
CA LYS A 171 16.51 -20.44 1.65
C LYS A 171 16.39 -19.10 0.89
N LYS A 172 17.53 -18.44 0.61
CA LYS A 172 17.63 -17.11 -0.03
C LYS A 172 17.06 -15.94 0.79
N SER A 173 16.81 -16.13 2.08
CA SER A 173 16.51 -15.09 3.06
C SER A 173 17.67 -14.90 4.02
N ARG A 174 17.77 -13.72 4.63
CA ARG A 174 18.78 -13.40 5.64
C ARG A 174 18.16 -12.50 6.71
N LEU A 175 18.66 -12.62 7.95
CA LEU A 175 18.27 -11.76 9.06
C LEU A 175 19.28 -10.63 9.23
N ILE A 176 18.77 -9.47 9.65
CA ILE A 176 19.50 -8.35 10.22
C ILE A 176 19.16 -8.35 11.71
N LEU A 177 20.19 -8.33 12.55
CA LEU A 177 20.06 -8.36 14.00
C LEU A 177 20.60 -7.05 14.55
N SER A 178 19.78 -6.30 15.27
CA SER A 178 20.18 -5.07 15.94
C SER A 178 19.54 -4.96 17.31
N THR A 179 20.05 -4.03 18.11
CA THR A 179 19.55 -3.73 19.46
C THR A 179 19.37 -2.23 19.57
N ALA A 180 18.19 -1.80 20.01
CA ALA A 180 17.88 -0.39 20.21
C ALA A 180 18.86 0.24 21.19
N LYS A 181 19.52 1.33 20.79
CA LYS A 181 20.38 2.14 21.68
C LYS A 181 19.57 3.15 22.50
N GLY A 182 18.32 3.41 22.11
CA GLY A 182 17.52 4.54 22.56
C GLY A 182 18.00 5.87 21.97
N GLY A 183 17.15 6.89 22.10
CA GLY A 183 17.41 8.24 21.61
C GLY A 183 16.88 8.44 20.19
N TYR A 184 15.88 9.31 20.09
CA TYR A 184 15.19 9.62 18.83
C TYR A 184 16.14 10.17 17.77
N LYS A 185 15.99 9.66 16.56
CA LYS A 185 16.61 10.19 15.34
C LYS A 185 15.55 10.35 14.27
N ALA A 186 15.24 11.60 13.94
CA ALA A 186 14.28 11.93 12.90
C ALA A 186 14.72 11.44 11.52
N ALA A 187 13.78 10.85 10.77
CA ALA A 187 13.90 10.67 9.33
C ALA A 187 13.35 11.91 8.60
N ASP A 188 13.79 12.11 7.36
CA ASP A 188 13.37 13.25 6.53
C ASP A 188 12.00 12.98 5.88
N PHE A 189 10.97 12.73 6.68
CA PHE A 189 9.60 12.50 6.22
C PHE A 189 8.57 13.27 7.08
N PRO A 190 7.45 13.73 6.49
CA PRO A 190 7.12 13.65 5.07
C PRO A 190 7.98 14.57 4.19
N VAL A 191 8.05 14.29 2.88
CA VAL A 191 8.76 15.13 1.90
C VAL A 191 7.79 16.03 1.15
N THR A 192 8.15 17.29 0.96
CA THR A 192 7.32 18.29 0.27
C THR A 192 8.05 18.90 -0.93
N TRP A 193 7.34 19.06 -2.04
CA TRP A 193 7.84 19.73 -3.24
C TRP A 193 6.75 20.54 -3.94
N GLU A 194 7.14 21.56 -4.69
CA GLU A 194 6.23 22.41 -5.47
C GLU A 194 5.73 21.69 -6.73
N LEU A 195 4.43 21.74 -6.99
CA LEU A 195 3.84 21.17 -8.20
C LEU A 195 3.97 22.13 -9.38
N GLU A 196 4.78 21.73 -10.36
CA GLU A 196 5.08 22.55 -11.54
C GLU A 196 3.82 23.05 -12.28
N GLY A 197 3.80 24.35 -12.58
CA GLY A 197 2.68 25.00 -13.26
C GLY A 197 1.49 25.35 -12.36
N THR A 198 1.64 25.26 -11.04
CA THR A 198 0.63 25.62 -10.04
C THR A 198 1.27 26.34 -8.85
N GLU A 199 0.46 26.81 -7.90
CA GLU A 199 0.93 27.30 -6.59
C GLU A 199 0.88 26.21 -5.50
N PHE A 200 0.64 24.95 -5.89
CA PHE A 200 0.42 23.86 -4.94
C PHE A 200 1.73 23.26 -4.42
N ASN A 201 1.73 22.87 -3.15
CA ASN A 201 2.78 22.11 -2.49
C ASN A 201 2.29 20.69 -2.20
N ILE A 202 3.05 19.69 -2.64
CA ILE A 202 2.70 18.27 -2.51
C ILE A 202 3.56 17.64 -1.44
N THR A 203 2.93 17.25 -0.34
CA THR A 203 3.50 16.55 0.82
C THR A 203 3.24 15.06 0.69
N ASN A 204 4.26 14.23 0.97
CA ASN A 204 4.24 12.80 0.72
C ASN A 204 4.85 12.03 1.89
N HIS A 205 4.12 11.06 2.43
CA HIS A 205 4.65 10.13 3.41
C HIS A 205 5.60 9.10 2.77
N ALA A 206 6.36 8.39 3.62
CA ALA A 206 7.55 7.65 3.23
C ALA A 206 7.31 6.50 2.23
N ASN A 207 6.12 5.89 2.25
CA ASN A 207 5.78 4.77 1.38
C ASN A 207 5.02 5.16 0.09
N VAL A 208 4.76 6.45 -0.13
CA VAL A 208 3.95 6.91 -1.26
C VAL A 208 4.69 6.77 -2.59
N PHE A 209 3.96 6.39 -3.64
CA PHE A 209 4.49 6.30 -5.00
C PHE A 209 4.93 7.66 -5.53
N SER A 210 6.09 7.70 -6.20
CA SER A 210 6.66 8.94 -6.75
C SER A 210 6.75 10.08 -5.72
N ARG A 211 7.00 9.76 -4.44
CA ARG A 211 7.02 10.75 -3.35
C ARG A 211 8.01 11.90 -3.54
N ASP A 212 9.11 11.71 -4.28
CA ASP A 212 10.17 12.71 -4.39
C ASP A 212 9.93 13.74 -5.51
N SER A 213 9.02 13.47 -6.45
CA SER A 213 8.69 14.37 -7.57
C SER A 213 7.42 13.94 -8.32
N LEU A 214 6.82 14.84 -9.10
CA LEU A 214 5.66 14.51 -9.93
C LEU A 214 5.92 13.33 -10.89
N ASP A 215 5.07 12.29 -10.82
CA ASP A 215 5.12 11.18 -11.76
C ASP A 215 4.90 11.67 -13.20
N ILE A 216 5.74 11.19 -14.11
CA ILE A 216 5.68 11.57 -15.53
C ILE A 216 4.39 11.09 -16.21
N GLY A 217 3.77 10.02 -15.71
CA GLY A 217 2.45 9.56 -16.13
C GLY A 217 1.38 10.55 -15.68
N ALA A 218 1.27 10.81 -14.38
CA ALA A 218 0.35 11.79 -13.81
C ALA A 218 0.44 13.16 -14.52
N ARG A 219 1.66 13.66 -14.76
CA ARG A 219 1.89 14.88 -15.53
C ARG A 219 1.30 14.83 -16.94
N PHE A 220 1.47 13.72 -17.65
CA PHE A 220 0.86 13.57 -18.97
C PHE A 220 -0.66 13.50 -18.87
N PHE A 221 -1.18 12.83 -17.82
CA PHE A 221 -2.60 12.66 -17.57
C PHE A 221 -3.32 14.00 -17.32
N PHE A 222 -2.64 14.98 -16.72
CA PHE A 222 -3.16 16.33 -16.50
C PHE A 222 -3.69 17.00 -17.77
N ASN A 223 -3.17 16.70 -18.95
CA ASN A 223 -3.67 17.28 -20.21
C ASN A 223 -5.07 16.77 -20.60
N TYR A 224 -5.54 15.72 -19.93
CA TYR A 224 -6.77 15.00 -20.25
C TYR A 224 -7.65 14.81 -19.01
N LEU A 225 -7.46 15.59 -17.95
CA LEU A 225 -8.40 15.60 -16.82
C LEU A 225 -9.74 16.23 -17.23
N PRO A 226 -10.85 15.89 -16.56
CA PRO A 226 -12.12 16.58 -16.80
C PRO A 226 -11.99 18.07 -16.46
N GLU A 227 -12.73 18.88 -17.21
CA GLU A 227 -12.89 20.30 -16.95
C GLU A 227 -14.36 20.63 -17.18
N THR A 228 -15.09 20.90 -16.08
CA THR A 228 -16.52 21.19 -16.17
C THR A 228 -17.01 21.96 -14.94
N PRO A 229 -17.92 22.93 -15.12
CA PRO A 229 -18.59 23.57 -14.00
C PRO A 229 -19.77 22.74 -13.48
N LYS A 230 -20.16 21.65 -14.14
CA LYS A 230 -21.26 20.80 -13.67
C LYS A 230 -20.78 19.99 -12.46
N ALA A 231 -21.61 19.92 -11.42
CA ALA A 231 -21.35 19.05 -10.29
C ALA A 231 -21.23 17.59 -10.78
N LYS A 232 -20.17 16.92 -10.33
CA LYS A 232 -19.92 15.50 -10.56
C LYS A 232 -19.40 14.85 -9.29
N SER A 233 -19.77 13.60 -9.11
CA SER A 233 -19.15 12.66 -8.18
C SER A 233 -18.00 11.95 -8.90
N ILE A 234 -16.78 12.15 -8.42
CA ILE A 234 -15.55 11.66 -9.06
C ILE A 234 -14.77 10.80 -8.06
N ILE A 235 -14.22 9.69 -8.51
CA ILE A 235 -13.26 8.89 -7.74
C ILE A 235 -11.86 9.02 -8.34
N ASP A 236 -10.85 9.28 -7.52
CA ASP A 236 -9.43 9.07 -7.84
C ASP A 236 -8.99 7.71 -7.29
N LEU A 237 -8.95 6.69 -8.16
CA LEU A 237 -8.70 5.29 -7.80
C LEU A 237 -7.21 4.94 -7.94
N GLY A 238 -6.60 4.57 -6.82
CA GLY A 238 -5.15 4.47 -6.67
C GLY A 238 -4.56 5.88 -6.58
N CYS A 239 -5.07 6.69 -5.65
CA CYS A 239 -4.81 8.13 -5.63
C CYS A 239 -3.34 8.48 -5.34
N GLY A 240 -2.56 7.60 -4.69
CA GLY A 240 -1.20 7.92 -4.27
C GLY A 240 -1.20 9.19 -3.41
N ASN A 241 -0.38 10.18 -3.75
CA ASN A 241 -0.37 11.49 -3.08
C ASN A 241 -1.56 12.41 -3.43
N GLY A 242 -2.52 11.95 -4.23
CA GLY A 242 -3.75 12.67 -4.55
C GLY A 242 -3.61 13.76 -5.62
N VAL A 243 -2.47 13.88 -6.32
CA VAL A 243 -2.29 14.97 -7.30
C VAL A 243 -3.30 14.95 -8.45
N VAL A 244 -3.80 13.77 -8.83
CA VAL A 244 -4.82 13.64 -9.89
C VAL A 244 -6.17 14.19 -9.41
N GLY A 245 -6.62 13.76 -8.23
CA GLY A 245 -7.83 14.28 -7.59
C GLY A 245 -7.73 15.76 -7.22
N LEU A 246 -6.59 16.22 -6.69
CA LEU A 246 -6.34 17.63 -6.36
C LEU A 246 -6.46 18.54 -7.59
N MET A 247 -5.80 18.17 -8.69
CA MET A 247 -5.91 18.90 -9.95
C MET A 247 -7.32 18.84 -10.54
N THR A 248 -8.05 17.76 -10.30
CA THR A 248 -9.45 17.62 -10.70
C THR A 248 -10.36 18.56 -9.90
N LEU A 249 -10.19 18.66 -8.58
CA LEU A 249 -10.89 19.61 -7.72
C LEU A 249 -10.62 21.06 -8.14
N ALA A 250 -9.39 21.39 -8.53
CA ALA A 250 -9.05 22.71 -9.03
C ALA A 250 -9.82 23.06 -10.32
N ARG A 251 -9.99 22.10 -11.24
CA ARG A 251 -10.62 22.30 -12.57
C ARG A 251 -12.14 22.09 -12.58
N CYS A 252 -12.67 21.35 -11.62
CA CYS A 252 -14.09 21.04 -11.50
C CYS A 252 -14.60 21.55 -10.13
N PRO A 253 -14.80 22.87 -9.97
CA PRO A 253 -15.00 23.49 -8.65
C PRO A 253 -16.28 23.06 -7.92
N ASN A 254 -17.26 22.50 -8.63
CA ASN A 254 -18.53 22.04 -8.05
C ASN A 254 -18.58 20.50 -7.85
N SER A 255 -17.49 19.79 -8.07
CA SER A 255 -17.42 18.34 -7.94
C SER A 255 -17.07 17.90 -6.52
N SER A 256 -17.55 16.73 -6.13
CA SER A 256 -17.00 15.98 -5.01
C SER A 256 -15.98 14.96 -5.52
N VAL A 257 -14.91 14.73 -4.74
CA VAL A 257 -13.85 13.80 -5.08
C VAL A 257 -13.58 12.83 -3.94
N THR A 258 -13.75 11.54 -4.20
CA THR A 258 -13.36 10.47 -3.28
C THR A 258 -11.98 9.94 -3.69
N PHE A 259 -11.01 10.03 -2.80
CA PHE A 259 -9.64 9.55 -2.96
C PHE A 259 -9.54 8.16 -2.37
N VAL A 260 -9.14 7.18 -3.18
CA VAL A 260 -9.11 5.77 -2.77
C VAL A 260 -7.75 5.17 -3.07
N ASP A 261 -7.12 4.56 -2.06
CA ASP A 261 -5.88 3.81 -2.20
C ASP A 261 -5.85 2.64 -1.22
N GLU A 262 -4.99 1.64 -1.42
CA GLU A 262 -4.79 0.61 -0.38
C GLU A 262 -3.84 1.08 0.72
N SER A 263 -3.05 2.12 0.45
CA SER A 263 -2.01 2.62 1.34
C SER A 263 -2.53 3.71 2.28
N TYR A 264 -2.38 3.48 3.59
CA TYR A 264 -2.72 4.48 4.60
C TYR A 264 -1.90 5.77 4.42
N MET A 265 -0.59 5.64 4.14
CA MET A 265 0.27 6.80 3.83
C MET A 265 -0.13 7.54 2.56
N ALA A 266 -0.64 6.84 1.54
CA ALA A 266 -1.13 7.47 0.32
C ALA A 266 -2.38 8.30 0.59
N VAL A 267 -3.40 7.70 1.22
CA VAL A 267 -4.66 8.37 1.56
C VAL A 267 -4.41 9.58 2.46
N GLU A 268 -3.56 9.45 3.49
CA GLU A 268 -3.20 10.59 4.34
C GLU A 268 -2.45 11.68 3.57
N SER A 269 -1.55 11.31 2.65
CA SER A 269 -0.86 12.31 1.81
C SER A 269 -1.86 13.05 0.90
N ALA A 270 -2.82 12.34 0.31
CA ALA A 270 -3.88 12.96 -0.49
C ALA A 270 -4.73 13.92 0.35
N ARG A 271 -5.09 13.52 1.59
CA ARG A 271 -5.82 14.33 2.55
C ARG A 271 -5.09 15.63 2.87
N LEU A 272 -3.82 15.53 3.28
CA LEU A 272 -2.97 16.68 3.58
C LEU A 272 -2.83 17.61 2.37
N ASN A 273 -2.68 17.05 1.16
CA ASN A 273 -2.52 17.85 -0.05
C ASN A 273 -3.80 18.61 -0.44
N VAL A 274 -4.98 18.05 -0.20
CA VAL A 274 -6.23 18.81 -0.37
C VAL A 274 -6.34 19.89 0.69
N GLU A 275 -6.09 19.55 1.97
CA GLU A 275 -6.20 20.47 3.09
C GLU A 275 -5.31 21.72 2.92
N ILE A 276 -4.04 21.52 2.54
CA ILE A 276 -3.05 22.59 2.40
C ILE A 276 -3.35 23.48 1.18
N ASN A 277 -3.78 22.89 0.06
CA ASN A 277 -3.82 23.60 -1.22
C ASN A 277 -5.22 24.08 -1.63
N LEU A 278 -6.26 23.40 -1.18
CA LEU A 278 -7.66 23.65 -1.53
C LEU A 278 -8.57 23.43 -0.30
N GLY A 279 -8.17 23.97 0.86
CA GLY A 279 -8.88 23.78 2.12
C GLY A 279 -10.35 24.22 2.10
N ASP A 280 -10.71 25.20 1.25
CA ASP A 280 -12.10 25.61 1.01
C ASP A 280 -12.96 24.53 0.31
N LYS A 281 -12.34 23.51 -0.26
CA LYS A 281 -12.97 22.37 -0.93
C LYS A 281 -12.86 21.07 -0.15
N PHE A 282 -12.24 21.08 1.03
CA PHE A 282 -12.00 19.87 1.82
C PHE A 282 -13.30 19.11 2.13
N ASP A 283 -14.38 19.83 2.44
CA ASP A 283 -15.71 19.25 2.72
C ASP A 283 -16.37 18.55 1.51
N ASN A 284 -15.85 18.76 0.30
CA ASN A 284 -16.28 18.06 -0.91
C ASN A 284 -15.47 16.77 -1.16
N CYS A 285 -14.59 16.39 -0.23
CA CYS A 285 -13.66 15.29 -0.41
C CYS A 285 -13.92 14.17 0.59
N GLU A 286 -13.71 12.94 0.15
CA GLU A 286 -13.66 11.75 1.00
C GLU A 286 -12.34 11.03 0.78
N PHE A 287 -11.79 10.42 1.83
CA PHE A 287 -10.50 9.75 1.83
C PHE A 287 -10.70 8.34 2.40
N ILE A 288 -10.42 7.32 1.59
CA ILE A 288 -10.81 5.94 1.91
C ILE A 288 -9.68 4.97 1.59
N GLU A 289 -9.18 4.27 2.60
CA GLU A 289 -8.33 3.11 2.41
C GLU A 289 -9.16 1.88 2.05
N ASN A 290 -8.92 1.28 0.88
CA ASN A 290 -9.72 0.15 0.43
C ASN A 290 -9.01 -0.77 -0.58
N ASP A 291 -9.57 -1.97 -0.75
CA ASP A 291 -9.29 -2.86 -1.87
C ASP A 291 -10.00 -2.36 -3.14
N CYS A 292 -9.34 -1.45 -3.86
CA CYS A 292 -9.92 -0.77 -5.00
C CYS A 292 -11.28 -0.16 -4.63
N LEU A 293 -12.38 -0.52 -5.31
CA LEU A 293 -13.73 -0.03 -5.02
C LEU A 293 -14.63 -1.11 -4.39
N THR A 294 -14.05 -2.04 -3.65
CA THR A 294 -14.82 -3.09 -2.96
C THR A 294 -15.80 -2.46 -1.97
N GLY A 295 -17.09 -2.81 -2.06
CA GLY A 295 -18.14 -2.30 -1.17
C GLY A 295 -18.72 -0.93 -1.57
N PHE A 296 -18.20 -0.28 -2.62
CA PHE A 296 -18.81 0.94 -3.15
C PHE A 296 -20.20 0.64 -3.76
N GLU A 297 -21.13 1.58 -3.60
CA GLU A 297 -22.47 1.46 -4.18
C GLU A 297 -22.40 1.42 -5.71
N ARG A 298 -23.19 0.54 -6.31
CA ARG A 298 -23.31 0.46 -7.77
C ARG A 298 -24.02 1.68 -8.31
N ASP A 299 -23.67 2.09 -9.52
CA ASP A 299 -24.34 3.19 -10.23
C ASP A 299 -24.40 4.50 -9.42
N SER A 300 -23.34 4.81 -8.67
CA SER A 300 -23.29 5.89 -7.69
C SER A 300 -22.44 7.08 -8.13
N VAL A 301 -21.46 6.89 -9.02
CA VAL A 301 -20.51 7.96 -9.41
C VAL A 301 -20.54 8.30 -10.90
N ASP A 302 -20.20 9.54 -11.23
CA ASP A 302 -20.20 10.05 -12.60
C ASP A 302 -18.89 9.78 -13.34
N MET A 303 -17.77 9.67 -12.61
CA MET A 303 -16.45 9.46 -13.19
C MET A 303 -15.49 8.72 -12.24
N VAL A 304 -14.65 7.86 -12.81
CA VAL A 304 -13.50 7.28 -12.13
C VAL A 304 -12.24 7.63 -12.91
N LEU A 305 -11.27 8.25 -12.26
CA LEU A 305 -9.93 8.51 -12.76
C LEU A 305 -8.99 7.46 -12.18
N CYS A 306 -8.09 6.90 -12.98
CA CYS A 306 -7.18 5.86 -12.49
C CYS A 306 -5.84 5.89 -13.23
N ASN A 307 -4.75 5.85 -12.45
CA ASN A 307 -3.41 5.55 -12.91
C ASN A 307 -2.99 4.20 -12.29
N PRO A 308 -3.35 3.06 -12.91
CA PRO A 308 -3.11 1.75 -12.30
C PRO A 308 -1.62 1.53 -12.02
N PRO A 309 -1.27 0.81 -10.94
CA PRO A 309 0.12 0.54 -10.62
C PRO A 309 0.83 -0.15 -11.79
N PHE A 310 2.12 0.13 -11.96
CA PHE A 310 2.95 -0.54 -12.97
C PHE A 310 4.22 -1.09 -12.33
N HIS A 311 4.30 -2.42 -12.19
CA HIS A 311 5.51 -3.09 -11.74
C HIS A 311 5.86 -4.28 -12.64
N GLN A 312 7.15 -4.63 -12.65
CA GLN A 312 7.72 -5.74 -13.46
C GLN A 312 7.19 -7.14 -13.05
N ALA A 313 6.33 -7.24 -12.04
CA ALA A 313 5.57 -8.44 -11.71
C ALA A 313 4.27 -8.49 -12.54
N GLN A 314 4.43 -8.62 -13.86
CA GLN A 314 3.40 -8.37 -14.88
C GLN A 314 2.06 -9.06 -14.59
N ALA A 315 2.06 -10.30 -14.06
CA ALA A 315 0.82 -11.03 -13.78
C ALA A 315 0.00 -10.48 -12.60
N VAL A 316 0.64 -9.95 -11.54
CA VAL A 316 -0.06 -9.38 -10.37
C VAL A 316 -0.64 -8.02 -10.74
N THR A 317 0.18 -7.20 -11.39
CA THR A 317 -0.21 -5.87 -11.87
C THR A 317 -1.37 -5.93 -12.87
N ASP A 318 -1.38 -6.95 -13.74
CA ASP A 318 -2.46 -7.15 -14.71
C ASP A 318 -3.81 -7.45 -14.04
N HIS A 319 -3.79 -8.26 -12.96
CA HIS A 319 -4.97 -8.60 -12.17
C HIS A 319 -5.55 -7.39 -11.44
N ILE A 320 -4.69 -6.58 -10.81
CA ILE A 320 -5.12 -5.38 -10.08
C ILE A 320 -5.77 -4.38 -11.04
N ALA A 321 -5.14 -4.09 -12.18
CA ALA A 321 -5.73 -3.21 -13.18
C ALA A 321 -7.08 -3.75 -13.70
N TRP A 322 -7.19 -5.06 -13.90
CA TRP A 322 -8.46 -5.70 -14.29
C TRP A 322 -9.55 -5.50 -13.21
N GLN A 323 -9.22 -5.73 -11.94
CA GLN A 323 -10.12 -5.52 -10.81
C GLN A 323 -10.58 -4.06 -10.72
N MET A 324 -9.64 -3.11 -10.78
CA MET A 324 -9.91 -1.67 -10.81
C MET A 324 -10.92 -1.30 -11.90
N PHE A 325 -10.71 -1.77 -13.15
CA PHE A 325 -11.60 -1.43 -14.26
C PHE A 325 -12.99 -2.07 -14.12
N LYS A 326 -13.04 -3.32 -13.63
CA LYS A 326 -14.31 -4.01 -13.40
C LYS A 326 -15.13 -3.29 -12.33
N GLN A 327 -14.53 -2.99 -11.18
CA GLN A 327 -15.24 -2.34 -10.08
C GLN A 327 -15.58 -0.87 -10.42
N ALA A 328 -14.73 -0.18 -11.17
CA ALA A 328 -15.08 1.13 -11.73
C ALA A 328 -16.33 1.04 -12.60
N LYS A 329 -16.44 0.05 -13.51
CA LYS A 329 -17.65 -0.17 -14.29
C LYS A 329 -18.88 -0.40 -13.41
N ASP A 330 -18.76 -1.20 -12.37
CA ASP A 330 -19.89 -1.50 -11.47
C ASP A 330 -20.35 -0.26 -10.69
N THR A 331 -19.41 0.60 -10.28
CA THR A 331 -19.63 1.82 -9.48
C THR A 331 -20.16 3.00 -10.31
N LEU A 332 -19.74 3.11 -11.58
CA LEU A 332 -20.18 4.20 -12.47
C LEU A 332 -21.69 4.15 -12.75
N LYS A 333 -22.36 5.30 -12.81
CA LYS A 333 -23.72 5.46 -13.36
C LYS A 333 -23.76 5.12 -14.85
N GLU A 334 -24.95 4.90 -15.39
CA GLU A 334 -25.15 4.95 -16.84
C GLU A 334 -24.67 6.30 -17.40
N GLY A 335 -23.89 6.25 -18.48
CA GLY A 335 -23.21 7.41 -19.06
C GLY A 335 -21.98 7.88 -18.28
N GLY A 336 -21.65 7.25 -17.15
CA GLY A 336 -20.45 7.53 -16.37
C GLY A 336 -19.17 7.09 -17.08
N GLU A 337 -18.05 7.74 -16.78
CA GLU A 337 -16.78 7.55 -17.49
C GLU A 337 -15.68 6.95 -16.59
N LEU A 338 -15.05 5.88 -17.04
CA LEU A 338 -13.73 5.49 -16.57
C LEU A 338 -12.67 6.12 -17.47
N ARG A 339 -11.78 6.93 -16.91
CA ARG A 339 -10.64 7.50 -17.62
C ARG A 339 -9.35 7.02 -16.99
N ILE A 340 -8.48 6.43 -17.81
CA ILE A 340 -7.23 5.85 -17.33
C ILE A 340 -6.03 6.40 -18.08
N ILE A 341 -4.89 6.38 -17.42
CA ILE A 341 -3.58 6.44 -18.06
C ILE A 341 -2.86 5.11 -17.85
N GLY A 342 -2.08 4.67 -18.84
CA GLY A 342 -1.23 3.48 -18.69
C GLY A 342 -0.09 3.45 -19.69
N ASN A 343 0.87 2.57 -19.45
CA ASN A 343 1.97 2.34 -20.40
C ASN A 343 1.42 1.74 -21.71
N ARG A 344 1.97 2.20 -22.84
CA ARG A 344 1.52 1.80 -24.19
C ARG A 344 1.51 0.30 -24.47
N HIS A 345 2.35 -0.47 -23.79
CA HIS A 345 2.54 -1.91 -24.01
C HIS A 345 1.62 -2.79 -23.13
N LEU A 346 0.73 -2.20 -22.34
CA LEU A 346 -0.19 -2.93 -21.45
C LEU A 346 -1.54 -3.28 -22.11
N ASP A 347 -1.75 -2.84 -23.36
CA ASP A 347 -2.92 -3.15 -24.18
C ASP A 347 -4.28 -2.96 -23.47
N TYR A 348 -4.37 -1.96 -22.58
CA TYR A 348 -5.59 -1.68 -21.80
C TYR A 348 -6.81 -1.35 -22.66
N HIS A 349 -6.61 -0.90 -23.90
CA HIS A 349 -7.69 -0.69 -24.87
C HIS A 349 -8.53 -1.95 -25.07
N ASP A 350 -7.90 -3.13 -25.16
CA ASP A 350 -8.62 -4.39 -25.41
C ASP A 350 -9.40 -4.84 -24.17
N LYS A 351 -8.84 -4.60 -22.97
CA LYS A 351 -9.54 -4.84 -21.71
C LYS A 351 -10.77 -3.94 -21.57
N LEU A 352 -10.62 -2.65 -21.84
CA LEU A 352 -11.71 -1.68 -21.78
C LEU A 352 -12.81 -2.01 -22.80
N ASN A 353 -12.46 -2.34 -24.04
CA ASN A 353 -13.46 -2.79 -25.03
C ASN A 353 -14.19 -4.05 -24.58
N ARG A 354 -13.49 -5.03 -24.04
CA ARG A 354 -14.12 -6.25 -23.51
C ARG A 354 -15.07 -5.98 -22.34
N MET A 355 -14.73 -5.03 -21.48
CA MET A 355 -15.53 -4.71 -20.28
C MET A 355 -16.67 -3.74 -20.58
N PHE A 356 -16.40 -2.62 -21.23
CA PHE A 356 -17.34 -1.51 -21.45
C PHE A 356 -18.03 -1.56 -22.82
N GLY A 357 -17.55 -2.40 -23.75
CA GLY A 357 -18.02 -2.42 -25.14
C GLY A 357 -17.53 -1.23 -25.98
N ASN A 358 -16.74 -0.34 -25.37
CA ASN A 358 -16.17 0.83 -26.03
C ASN A 358 -14.85 1.24 -25.35
N CYS A 359 -13.99 1.91 -26.10
CA CYS A 359 -12.80 2.57 -25.61
C CYS A 359 -12.41 3.69 -26.58
N LYS A 360 -12.21 4.89 -26.08
CA LYS A 360 -11.77 6.06 -26.84
C LYS A 360 -10.35 6.44 -26.42
N LEU A 361 -9.45 6.58 -27.40
CA LEU A 361 -8.14 7.17 -27.19
C LEU A 361 -8.28 8.70 -27.07
N LEU A 362 -7.94 9.25 -25.90
CA LEU A 362 -7.92 10.71 -25.69
C LEU A 362 -6.59 11.32 -26.10
N GLY A 363 -5.49 10.60 -25.88
CA GLY A 363 -4.16 11.03 -26.27
C GLY A 363 -3.09 9.98 -26.02
N SER A 364 -1.92 10.17 -26.63
CA SER A 364 -0.79 9.27 -26.45
C SER A 364 0.54 9.98 -26.65
N ASN A 365 1.60 9.41 -26.10
CA ASN A 365 2.97 9.79 -26.39
C ASN A 365 3.85 8.53 -26.59
N LYS A 366 5.17 8.67 -26.55
CA LYS A 366 6.09 7.54 -26.72
C LYS A 366 5.96 6.45 -25.64
N LYS A 367 5.52 6.81 -24.42
CA LYS A 367 5.45 5.93 -23.25
C LYS A 367 4.01 5.60 -22.82
N PHE A 368 3.13 6.59 -22.83
CA PHE A 368 1.80 6.51 -22.21
C PHE A 368 0.66 6.67 -23.22
N VAL A 369 -0.48 6.10 -22.88
CA VAL A 369 -1.80 6.33 -23.52
C VAL A 369 -2.80 6.76 -22.46
N VAL A 370 -3.68 7.68 -22.81
CA VAL A 370 -4.86 8.05 -22.02
C VAL A 370 -6.10 7.55 -22.74
N LEU A 371 -6.86 6.71 -22.06
CA LEU A 371 -8.03 6.02 -22.58
C LEU A 371 -9.27 6.40 -21.77
N SER A 372 -10.41 6.41 -22.43
CA SER A 372 -11.72 6.70 -21.86
C SER A 372 -12.70 5.61 -22.24
N ALA A 373 -13.49 5.12 -21.30
CA ALA A 373 -14.55 4.15 -21.52
C ALA A 373 -15.81 4.61 -20.80
N THR A 374 -16.96 4.58 -21.49
CA THR A 374 -18.25 5.00 -20.92
C THR A 374 -19.08 3.78 -20.56
N LYS A 375 -19.71 3.79 -19.38
CA LYS A 375 -20.68 2.75 -19.01
C LYS A 375 -21.97 2.98 -19.79
N ASN A 376 -22.23 2.12 -20.77
CA ASN A 376 -23.53 2.08 -21.44
C ASN A 376 -24.44 1.10 -20.69
N SER A 377 -25.73 1.41 -20.61
CA SER A 377 -26.71 0.37 -20.25
C SER A 377 -26.62 -0.76 -21.26
N GLY A 378 -26.29 -1.96 -20.77
CA GLY A 378 -26.32 -3.13 -21.63
C GLY A 378 -27.76 -3.42 -22.02
N MET A 379 -28.07 -3.41 -23.32
CA MET A 379 -28.93 -4.46 -23.85
C MET A 379 -28.23 -5.77 -23.48
N LEU A 380 -28.85 -6.51 -22.55
CA LEU A 380 -28.48 -7.87 -22.18
C LEU A 380 -28.38 -8.79 -23.39
#